data_AF-A0A958LDK8-F1
#
_entry.id   AF-A0A958LDK8-F1
#
_cell.length_a   1.000
_cell.length_b   1.000
_cell.length_c   1.000
_cell.angle_alpha   90.00
_cell.angle_beta   90.00
_cell.angle_gamma   90.00
#
_symmetry.space_group_name_H-M   'P 1'
#
loop_
_entity.id
_entity.type
_entity.pdbx_description
1 polymer ?
#
loop_
_entity_poly.entity_id
_entity_poly.type
_entity_poly.pdbx_seq_one_letter_code
_entity_poly.pdbx_strand_id
1 'polypeptide(L)' 'MEIMFILLPAALLLAGLAVGGFVWAVRRGQFDDLETPAVRALFEDEPADMHSENSSESQ' A
#
# COMPACT_ATOMS: atom_id res chain seq x y z
N MET A 1 33.12 -26.15 -5.68
CA MET A 1 31.92 -26.98 -5.36
C MET A 1 31.33 -26.65 -3.99
N GLU A 2 32.15 -26.26 -3.00
CA GLU A 2 31.69 -25.75 -1.68
C GLU A 2 30.63 -24.64 -1.74
N ILE A 3 30.79 -23.65 -2.64
CA ILE A 3 29.90 -22.48 -2.67
C ILE A 3 28.44 -22.80 -3.03
N MET A 4 28.21 -23.91 -3.74
CA MET A 4 26.87 -24.34 -4.10
C MET A 4 26.05 -24.72 -2.86
N PHE A 5 26.70 -25.23 -1.81
CA PHE A 5 26.05 -25.55 -0.54
C PHE A 5 25.62 -24.32 0.26
N ILE A 6 26.17 -23.14 -0.05
CA ILE A 6 25.75 -21.86 0.56
C ILE A 6 24.73 -21.17 -0.34
N LEU A 7 24.99 -21.14 -1.65
CA LEU A 7 24.13 -20.47 -2.63
C LEU A 7 22.75 -21.12 -2.75
N LEU A 8 22.67 -22.45 -2.74
CA LEU A 8 21.41 -23.17 -2.87
C LEU A 8 20.42 -22.87 -1.72
N PRO A 9 20.78 -23.02 -0.43
CA PRO A 9 19.87 -22.66 0.65
C PRO A 9 19.60 -21.15 0.71
N ALA A 10 20.59 -20.30 0.40
CA ALA A 10 20.37 -18.85 0.34
C ALA A 10 19.34 -18.45 -0.73
N ALA A 11 19.42 -19.06 -1.92
CA ALA A 11 18.45 -18.85 -2.99
C ALA A 11 17.04 -19.35 -2.61
N LEU A 12 16.95 -20.53 -1.99
CA LEU A 12 15.68 -21.05 -1.48
C LEU A 12 15.08 -20.16 -0.38
N LEU A 13 15.92 -19.62 0.51
CA LEU A 13 15.50 -18.66 1.53
C LEU A 13 14.96 -17.38 0.89
N LEU A 14 15.68 -16.81 -0.07
CA LEU A 14 15.24 -15.62 -0.79
C LEU A 14 13.92 -15.85 -1.54
N ALA A 15 13.79 -16.98 -2.24
CA ALA A 15 12.56 -17.36 -2.91
C ALA A 15 11.41 -17.55 -1.92
N GLY A 16 11.66 -18.21 -0.78
CA GLY A 16 10.69 -18.39 0.29
C GLY A 16 10.24 -17.08 0.92
N LEU A 17 11.17 -16.14 1.15
CA LEU A 17 10.86 -14.80 1.64
C LEU A 17 10.05 -14.00 0.62
N ALA A 18 10.37 -14.09 -0.66
CA ALA A 18 9.61 -13.42 -1.72
C ALA A 18 8.17 -13.94 -1.79
N VAL A 19 7.99 -15.27 -1.81
CA VAL A 19 6.65 -15.90 -1.83
C VAL A 19 5.89 -15.60 -0.53
N GLY A 20 6.54 -15.71 0.63
CA GLY A 20 5.93 -15.42 1.92
C GLY A 20 5.51 -13.95 2.04
N GLY A 21 6.36 -13.02 1.61
CA GLY A 21 6.06 -11.60 1.56
C GLY A 21 4.90 -11.30 0.60
N PHE A 22 4.89 -11.92 -0.58
CA PHE A 22 3.79 -11.81 -1.54
C PHE A 22 2.45 -12.29 -0.96
N VAL A 23 2.43 -13.49 -0.37
CA VAL A 23 1.20 -14.03 0.27
C VAL A 23 0.74 -13.14 1.42
N TRP A 24 1.66 -12.62 2.22
CA TRP A 24 1.33 -11.68 3.30
C TRP A 24 0.72 -10.37 2.76
N ALA A 25 1.31 -9.79 1.71
CA ALA A 25 0.82 -8.57 1.07
C ALA A 25 -0.57 -8.74 0.47
N VAL A 26 -0.83 -9.86 -0.22
CA VAL A 26 -2.15 -10.21 -0.76
C VAL A 26 -3.18 -10.36 0.36
N ARG A 27 -2.84 -11.08 1.43
CA ARG A 27 -3.75 -11.26 2.58
C ARG A 27 -4.05 -9.96 3.34
N ARG A 28 -3.15 -8.98 3.26
CA ARG A 28 -3.31 -7.65 3.85
C ARG A 28 -4.10 -6.70 2.94
N GLY A 29 -4.52 -7.14 1.75
CA GLY A 29 -5.25 -6.31 0.79
C GLY A 29 -4.39 -5.20 0.18
N GLN A 30 -3.05 -5.32 0.17
CA GLN A 30 -2.17 -4.27 -0.36
C GLN A 30 -2.45 -3.99 -1.86
N PHE A 31 -2.94 -5.00 -2.58
CA PHE A 31 -3.26 -4.90 -4.00
C PHE A 31 -4.71 -4.49 -4.27
N ASP A 32 -5.54 -4.30 -3.24
CA ASP A 32 -6.94 -3.93 -3.41
C ASP A 32 -7.11 -2.43 -3.72
N ASP A 33 -6.11 -1.60 -3.37
CA ASP A 33 -6.14 -0.16 -3.59
C ASP A 33 -4.93 0.32 -4.41
N LEU A 34 -5.02 0.18 -5.73
CA LEU A 34 -3.99 0.62 -6.68
C LEU A 34 -4.32 1.98 -7.34
N GLU A 35 -5.58 2.43 -7.27
CA GLU A 35 -6.04 3.67 -7.94
C GLU A 35 -6.16 4.86 -6.98
N THR A 36 -6.71 4.65 -5.78
CA THR A 36 -7.03 5.74 -4.84
C THR A 36 -5.80 6.45 -4.24
N PRO A 37 -4.65 5.80 -3.97
CA PRO A 37 -3.55 6.46 -3.27
C PRO A 37 -2.92 7.60 -4.07
N ALA A 38 -2.76 7.41 -5.39
CA ALA A 38 -2.11 8.40 -6.27
C ALA A 38 -3.00 9.65 -6.49
N VAL A 39 -4.31 9.43 -6.62
CA VAL A 39 -5.30 10.51 -6.76
C VAL A 39 -5.43 11.27 -5.44
N ARG A 40 -5.53 10.56 -4.32
CA ARG A 40 -5.62 11.18 -2.99
C ARG A 40 -4.41 12.06 -2.69
N ALA A 41 -3.19 11.59 -2.96
CA ALA A 41 -1.98 12.38 -2.75
C ALA A 41 -1.91 13.67 -3.59
N LEU A 42 -2.61 13.73 -4.74
CA LEU A 42 -2.68 14.96 -5.55
C LEU A 42 -3.67 15.99 -5.01
N PHE A 43 -4.74 15.55 -4.35
CA PHE A 43 -5.85 16.39 -3.90
C PHE A 43 -5.90 16.59 -2.37
N GLU A 44 -5.01 15.94 -1.60
CA GLU A 44 -4.90 16.08 -0.13
C GLU A 44 -4.46 17.49 0.31
N ASP A 45 -3.75 18.22 -0.54
CA ASP A 45 -3.28 19.59 -0.26
C ASP A 45 -4.34 20.66 -0.57
N GLU A 46 -5.48 20.29 -1.17
CA GLU A 46 -6.55 21.25 -1.43
C GLU A 46 -7.38 21.40 -0.16
N PRO A 47 -7.31 22.55 0.55
CA PRO A 47 -8.14 22.76 1.73
C PRO A 47 -9.58 22.65 1.27
N ALA A 48 -10.32 21.71 1.85
CA ALA A 48 -11.76 21.67 1.71
C ALA A 48 -12.29 22.99 2.28
N ASP A 49 -12.50 23.97 1.40
CA ASP A 49 -13.11 25.24 1.75
C ASP A 49 -14.45 24.92 2.39
N MET A 50 -14.46 25.05 3.71
CA MET A 50 -15.65 24.94 4.54
C MET A 50 -16.59 26.08 4.14
N HIS A 51 -17.40 25.87 3.12
CA HIS A 51 -18.69 26.55 3.03
C HIS A 51 -19.62 25.95 4.08
N SER A 52 -19.31 26.29 5.33
CA SER A 52 -20.28 26.48 6.40
C SER A 52 -21.14 27.68 6.01
N GLU A 53 -22.02 27.51 5.02
CA GLU A 53 -23.09 28.47 4.80
C GLU A 53 -24.19 28.16 5.80
N ASN A 54 -23.99 28.74 6.97
CA ASN A 54 -24.96 28.95 8.02
C ASN A 54 -26.29 29.43 7.42
N SER A 55 -27.19 28.50 7.11
CA SER A 55 -28.60 28.78 6.85
C SER A 55 -29.39 28.46 8.11
N SER A 56 -29.02 29.15 9.20
CA SER A 56 -29.89 29.37 10.35
C SER A 56 -30.31 30.84 10.39
N GLU A 57 -31.22 31.22 9.49
CA GLU A 57 -32.06 32.43 9.55
C GLU A 57 -32.96 32.35 8.30
N SER A 58 -34.28 32.47 8.32
CA SER A 58 -35.25 32.86 9.34
C SER A 58 -36.62 32.36 8.88
N GLN A 59 -37.58 32.37 9.80
CA GLN A 59 -39.01 32.19 9.61
C GLN A 59 -39.60 32.87 8.37
#